data_AF-A0A9P6UDV4-F1
#
_entry.id   AF-A0A9P6UDV4-F1
#
_cell.length_a   1.000
_cell.length_b   1.000
_cell.length_c   1.000
_cell.angle_alpha   90.00
_cell.angle_beta   90.00
_cell.angle_gamma   90.00
#
_symmetry.space_group_name_H-M   'P 1'
#
loop_
_entity.id
_entity.type
_entity.pdbx_description
1 polymer ?
#
loop_
_entity_poly.entity_id
_entity_poly.type
_entity_poly.pdbx_seq_one_letter_code
_entity_poly.pdbx_strand_id
1 'polypeptide(L)' 'MTDNLLTLFCVVDGESTSFPAVIDPTKTVGELKDEIKTKKANAFSEIDADQLTLWKVEIPDDDDDEEIPILLNA' A
#
# COMPACT_ATOMS: atom_id res chain seq x y z
N MET A 1 18.62 -18.52 -5.23
CA MET A 1 17.24 -18.13 -4.88
C MET A 1 16.86 -17.06 -5.87
N THR A 2 15.81 -17.26 -6.64
CA THR A 2 15.27 -16.19 -7.49
C THR A 2 14.54 -15.22 -6.57
N ASP A 3 15.08 -14.01 -6.42
CA ASP A 3 14.45 -12.92 -5.66
C ASP A 3 13.16 -12.50 -6.40
N ASN A 4 12.08 -13.23 -6.16
CA ASN A 4 10.77 -12.94 -6.73
C ASN A 4 10.08 -11.87 -5.87
N LEU A 5 10.70 -10.69 -5.77
CA LEU A 5 10.19 -9.58 -4.99
C LEU A 5 8.94 -9.02 -5.65
N LEU A 6 7.89 -8.84 -4.86
CA LEU A 6 6.65 -8.19 -5.25
C LEU A 6 6.79 -6.68 -5.00
N THR A 7 6.41 -5.89 -6.00
CA THR A 7 6.25 -4.43 -5.82
C THR A 7 4.76 -4.12 -5.71
N LEU A 8 4.36 -3.57 -4.57
CA LEU A 8 3.01 -3.08 -4.31
C LEU A 8 3.02 -1.56 -4.39
N PHE A 9 2.02 -0.96 -5.04
CA PHE A 9 1.82 0.48 -4.99
C PHE A 9 0.79 0.79 -3.91
N CYS A 10 1.20 1.59 -2.93
CA CYS A 10 0.38 1.95 -1.79
C CYS A 10 0.03 3.44 -1.84
N VAL A 11 -1.20 3.78 -1.50
CA VAL A 11 -1.68 5.16 -1.35
C VAL A 11 -2.04 5.35 0.13
N VAL A 12 -1.66 6.48 0.70
CA VAL A 12 -2.07 6.86 2.05
C VAL A 12 -3.48 7.46 1.95
N ASP A 13 -4.38 7.09 2.85
CA ASP A 13 -5.71 7.69 2.90
C ASP A 13 -5.63 9.22 2.95
N GLY A 14 -6.36 9.90 2.07
CA GLY A 14 -6.30 11.35 1.89
C GLY A 14 -5.15 11.88 1.00
N GLU A 15 -4.21 11.05 0.56
CA GLU A 15 -3.21 11.39 -0.45
C GLU A 15 -3.63 10.96 -1.86
N SER A 16 -3.16 11.66 -2.89
CA SER A 16 -3.36 11.30 -4.30
C SER A 16 -2.13 10.63 -4.94
N THR A 17 -1.02 10.52 -4.21
CA THR A 17 0.23 9.98 -4.74
C THR A 17 0.54 8.62 -4.16
N SER A 18 0.68 7.62 -5.02
CA SER A 18 1.17 6.29 -4.61
C SER A 18 2.68 6.29 -4.36
N PHE A 19 3.15 5.35 -3.54
CA PHE A 19 4.56 5.01 -3.39
C PHE A 19 4.76 3.49 -3.47
N PRO A 20 5.91 3.01 -3.98
CA PRO A 20 6.17 1.58 -4.07
C PRO A 20 6.61 1.02 -2.72
N ALA A 21 6.04 -0.10 -2.29
CA ALA A 21 6.54 -0.96 -1.21
C ALA A 21 7.01 -2.28 -1.81
N VAL A 22 8.24 -2.70 -1.50
CA VAL A 22 8.83 -3.92 -2.07
C VAL A 22 8.88 -4.97 -0.97
N ILE A 23 8.35 -6.15 -1.24
CA ILE A 23 8.28 -7.23 -0.26
C ILE A 23 8.46 -8.59 -0.92
N ASP A 24 9.08 -9.52 -0.21
CA ASP A 24 9.08 -10.92 -0.63
C ASP A 24 7.67 -11.52 -0.44
N PRO A 25 7.10 -12.21 -1.44
CA PRO A 25 5.73 -12.72 -1.39
C PRO A 25 5.48 -13.79 -0.31
N THR A 26 6.54 -14.35 0.29
CA THR A 26 6.46 -15.27 1.43
C THR A 26 6.31 -14.55 2.78
N LYS A 27 6.52 -13.23 2.80
CA LYS A 27 6.46 -12.40 4.00
C LYS A 27 5.03 -12.13 4.44
N THR A 28 4.89 -11.83 5.71
CA THR A 28 3.60 -11.57 6.33
C THR A 28 3.10 -10.15 6.07
N VAL A 29 1.79 -9.92 6.27
CA VAL A 29 1.21 -8.58 6.25
C VAL A 29 1.80 -7.68 7.34
N GLY A 30 2.25 -8.24 8.47
CA GLY A 30 2.95 -7.48 9.51
C GLY A 30 4.26 -6.89 8.97
N GLU A 31 5.07 -7.70 8.30
CA GLU A 31 6.31 -7.24 7.67
C GLU A 31 6.05 -6.22 6.54
N LEU A 32 4.90 -6.33 5.84
CA LEU A 32 4.47 -5.30 4.88
C LEU A 32 4.17 -3.96 5.57
N LYS A 33 3.50 -3.99 6.72
CA LYS A 33 3.21 -2.79 7.52
C LYS A 33 4.51 -2.12 7.99
N ASP A 34 5.50 -2.91 8.40
CA ASP A 34 6.82 -2.40 8.80
C ASP A 34 7.55 -1.70 7.63
N GLU A 35 7.52 -2.30 6.44
CA GLU A 35 8.10 -1.72 5.22
C GLU A 35 7.39 -0.40 4.84
N ILE A 36 6.05 -0.38 4.89
CA ILE A 36 5.25 0.82 4.62
C ILE A 36 5.58 1.93 5.62
N LYS A 37 5.61 1.63 6.92
CA LYS A 37 5.99 2.60 7.96
C LYS A 37 7.39 3.13 7.73
N THR A 38 8.34 2.27 7.35
CA THR A 38 9.72 2.67 7.06
C THR A 38 9.79 3.66 5.89
N LYS A 39 9.06 3.40 4.80
CA LYS A 39 9.05 4.29 3.62
C LYS A 39 8.36 5.63 3.86
N LYS A 40 7.32 5.65 4.71
CA LYS A 40 6.54 6.85 5.05
C LYS A 40 6.72 7.23 6.53
N ALA A 41 7.96 7.11 7.04
CA ALA A 41 8.27 7.29 8.45
C ALA A 41 7.81 8.63 9.04
N ASN A 42 7.85 9.71 8.24
CA ASN A 42 7.35 11.02 8.68
C ASN A 42 5.83 11.03 8.83
N ALA A 43 5.10 10.47 7.85
CA ALA A 43 3.64 10.43 7.85
C ALA A 43 3.07 9.50 8.94
N PHE A 44 3.81 8.44 9.28
CA PHE A 44 3.42 7.45 10.27
C PHE A 44 4.31 7.47 11.53
N SER A 45 4.91 8.63 11.84
CA SER A 45 5.87 8.77 12.95
C SER A 45 5.26 8.46 14.32
N GLU A 46 3.98 8.76 14.50
CA GLU A 46 3.22 8.56 15.74
C GLU A 46 2.36 7.29 15.74
N ILE A 47 2.41 6.49 14.67
CA ILE A 47 1.57 5.30 14.49
C ILE A 47 2.46 4.07 14.47
N ASP A 48 2.17 3.09 15.32
CA ASP A 48 2.90 1.81 15.28
C ASP A 48 2.53 1.00 14.03
N ALA A 49 3.48 0.22 13.52
CA ALA A 49 3.29 -0.48 12.24
C ALA A 49 2.07 -1.40 12.31
N ASP A 50 1.86 -2.09 13.43
CA ASP A 50 0.72 -2.98 13.67
C ASP A 50 -0.64 -2.25 13.66
N GLN A 51 -0.65 -0.96 14.03
CA GLN A 51 -1.83 -0.09 14.02
C GLN A 51 -2.24 0.37 12.61
N LEU A 52 -1.39 0.21 11.59
CA LEU A 52 -1.75 0.54 10.22
C LEU A 52 -2.88 -0.38 9.73
N THR A 53 -3.93 0.20 9.17
CA THR A 53 -4.99 -0.56 8.47
C THR A 53 -4.66 -0.59 6.98
N LEU A 54 -4.54 -1.78 6.41
CA LEU A 54 -4.26 -1.96 4.98
C LEU A 54 -5.51 -2.44 4.27
N TRP A 55 -5.84 -1.79 3.16
CA TRP A 55 -6.95 -2.16 2.28
C TRP A 55 -6.39 -2.65 0.95
N LYS A 56 -6.83 -3.82 0.50
CA LYS A 56 -6.61 -4.24 -0.88
C LYS A 56 -7.71 -3.60 -1.72
N VAL A 57 -7.33 -2.64 -2.57
CA VAL A 57 -8.24 -2.05 -3.55
C VAL A 57 -8.16 -2.88 -4.82
N GLU A 58 -9.30 -3.36 -5.29
CA GLU A 58 -9.44 -3.91 -6.65
C GLU A 58 -9.97 -2.78 -7.51
N ILE A 59 -9.08 -2.19 -8.31
CA ILE A 59 -9.48 -1.18 -9.30
C ILE A 59 -9.93 -1.95 -10.54
N PRO A 60 -11.22 -1.89 -10.90
CA PRO A 60 -11.67 -2.49 -12.15
C PRO A 60 -10.98 -1.77 -13.31
N ASP A 61 -10.34 -2.56 -14.17
CA ASP A 61 -9.80 -2.11 -15.46
C ASP A 61 -10.98 -2.14 -16.45
N ASP A 62 -11.97 -1.28 -16.23
CA ASP A 62 -13.01 -1.07 -17.25
C ASP A 62 -12.37 -0.16 -18.31
N ASP A 63 -12.19 -0.71 -19.51
CA ASP A 63 -11.66 -0.06 -20.72
C ASP A 63 -12.48 1.17 -21.19
N ASP A 64 -13.38 1.70 -20.36
CA ASP A 64 -14.16 2.90 -20.60
C ASP A 64 -13.60 4.03 -19.74
N ASP A 65 -13.03 5.04 -20.41
CA ASP A 65 -12.41 6.29 -19.92
C ASP A 65 -13.20 7.10 -18.85
N GLU A 66 -13.52 6.51 -17.70
CA GLU A 66 -13.99 7.23 -16.52
C GLU A 66 -12.95 7.06 -15.42
N GLU A 67 -12.16 8.11 -15.19
CA GLU A 67 -11.25 8.17 -14.04
C GLU A 67 -12.08 8.14 -12.75
N ILE A 68 -12.39 6.94 -12.26
CA ILE A 68 -13.08 6.76 -10.99
C ILE A 68 -12.05 7.08 -9.89
N PRO A 69 -12.25 8.15 -9.11
CA PRO A 69 -11.38 8.41 -7.97
C PRO A 69 -11.47 7.24 -6.99
N ILE A 70 -10.32 6.77 -6.50
CA ILE A 70 -10.26 5.71 -5.50
C ILE A 70 -10.95 6.22 -4.23
N LEU A 71 -12.19 5.78 -4.01
CA LEU A 71 -12.95 6.05 -2.79
C LEU A 71 -12.70 4.90 -1.81
N LEU A 72 -11.88 5.17 -0.78
CA LEU A 72 -11.75 4.28 0.36
C LEU A 72 -12.98 4.49 1.26
N ASN A 73 -13.89 3.52 1.27
CA ASN A 73 -15.07 3.57 2.11
C ASN A 73 -14.65 3.41 3.58
N ALA A 74 -14.95 4.41 4.40
CA ALA A 74 -14.67 4.46 5.84
C ALA A 74 -15.63 3.60 6.69
#